data_AF-A0A957SLB1-F1
#
_entry.id   AF-A0A957SLB1-F1
#
_cell.length_a   1.000
_cell.length_b   1.000
_cell.length_c   1.000
_cell.angle_alpha   90.00
_cell.angle_beta   90.00
_cell.angle_gamma   90.00
#
_symmetry.space_group_name_H-M   'P 1'
#
loop_
_entity.id
_entity.type
_entity.pdbx_description
1 polymer ?
#
loop_
_entity_poly.entity_id
_entity_poly.type
_entity_poly.pdbx_seq_one_letter_code
_entity_poly.pdbx_strand_id
1 'polypeptide(L)'
;VNDVPGLLVRFIGVAEIAGALGLILPGVTKIQPRLTAYAAAGLALVMIFAAIFHVTRGEFGNIGLNAVVLVLAAFVAWKRWPAA
;
A
#
# COMPACT_ATOMS: atom_id res chain seq x y z
N VAL A 1 13.53 12.82 3.27
CA VAL A 1 13.97 11.48 2.77
C VAL A 1 15.48 11.33 2.59
N ASN A 2 16.28 12.41 2.51
CA ASN A 2 17.73 12.29 2.23
C ASN A 2 18.55 11.62 3.35
N ASP A 3 17.97 11.48 4.55
CA ASP A 3 18.63 10.92 5.74
C ASP A 3 18.28 9.45 6.02
N VAL A 4 17.54 8.78 5.12
CA VAL A 4 17.25 7.35 5.22
C VAL A 4 18.07 6.53 4.21
N PRO A 5 18.44 5.28 4.51
CA PRO A 5 19.19 4.44 3.58
C PRO A 5 18.46 4.32 2.24
N GLY A 6 19.15 4.62 1.13
CA GLY A 6 18.54 4.60 -0.21
C GLY A 6 17.96 3.23 -0.60
N LEU A 7 18.51 2.14 -0.06
CA LEU A 7 17.98 0.79 -0.24
C LEU A 7 16.56 0.63 0.35
N LEU A 8 16.30 1.23 1.51
CA LEU A 8 14.97 1.19 2.14
C LEU A 8 13.93 1.90 1.28
N VAL A 9 14.29 3.07 0.74
CA VAL A 9 13.41 3.85 -0.16
C VAL A 9 13.07 3.03 -1.41
N ARG A 10 14.08 2.38 -2.01
CA ARG A 10 13.88 1.50 -3.18
C ARG A 10 13.02 0.29 -2.85
N PHE A 11 13.24 -0.33 -1.69
CA PHE A 11 12.43 -1.47 -1.23
C PHE A 11 10.96 -1.08 -1.08
N ILE A 12 10.68 0.06 -0.43
CA ILE A 12 9.31 0.58 -0.29
C ILE A 12 8.68 0.81 -1.67
N GLY A 13 9.39 1.49 -2.57
CA GLY A 13 8.87 1.75 -3.92
C GLY A 13 8.56 0.47 -4.71
N VAL A 14 9.42 -0.55 -4.62
CA VAL A 14 9.15 -1.86 -5.23
C VAL A 14 7.94 -2.55 -4.59
N ALA A 15 7.82 -2.47 -3.25
CA ALA A 15 6.67 -3.04 -2.53
C ALA A 15 5.35 -2.35 -2.91
N GLU A 16 5.34 -1.03 -3.06
CA GLU A 16 4.17 -0.26 -3.51
C GLU A 16 3.74 -0.65 -4.92
N ILE A 17 4.70 -0.76 -5.86
CA ILE A 17 4.43 -1.21 -7.23
C ILE A 17 3.86 -2.64 -7.21
N ALA A 18 4.45 -3.53 -6.42
CA ALA A 18 3.96 -4.90 -6.28
C ALA A 18 2.52 -4.94 -5.71
N GLY A 19 2.23 -4.10 -4.71
CA GLY A 19 0.88 -3.97 -4.14
C GLY A 19 -0.13 -3.45 -5.16
N ALA A 20 0.22 -2.43 -5.95
CA ALA A 20 -0.63 -1.89 -7.01
C ALA A 20 -0.90 -2.93 -8.11
N LEU A 21 0.14 -3.66 -8.54
CA LEU A 21 0.01 -4.77 -9.49
C LEU A 21 -0.88 -5.88 -8.92
N GLY A 22 -0.71 -6.23 -7.65
CA GLY A 22 -1.54 -7.21 -6.95
C GLY A 22 -3.01 -6.78 -6.77
N LEU A 23 -3.31 -5.48 -6.81
CA LEU A 23 -4.69 -4.98 -6.83
C LEU A 23 -5.38 -5.19 -8.19
N ILE A 24 -4.62 -5.08 -9.29
CA ILE A 24 -5.16 -5.03 -10.65
C ILE A 24 -5.10 -6.41 -11.32
N LEU A 25 -3.92 -7.03 -11.34
CA LEU A 25 -3.65 -8.25 -12.11
C LEU A 25 -4.58 -9.41 -11.75
N PRO A 26 -4.80 -9.77 -10.45
CA PRO A 26 -5.66 -10.90 -10.11
C PRO A 26 -7.13 -10.66 -10.49
N GLY A 27 -7.56 -9.39 -10.49
CA GLY A 27 -8.91 -9.00 -10.90
C GLY A 27 -9.12 -9.08 -12.41
N VAL A 28 -8.14 -8.63 -13.20
CA VAL A 28 -8.20 -8.62 -14.67
C VAL A 28 -7.99 -10.01 -15.24
N THR A 29 -7.00 -10.75 -14.73
CA THR A 29 -6.67 -12.10 -15.21
C THR A 29 -7.63 -13.17 -14.71
N LYS A 30 -8.42 -12.86 -13.66
CA LYS A 30 -9.28 -13.81 -12.93
C LYS A 30 -8.52 -15.00 -12.31
N ILE A 31 -7.19 -14.93 -12.23
CA ILE A 31 -6.34 -15.94 -11.60
C ILE A 31 -6.21 -15.61 -10.11
N GLN A 32 -6.67 -16.53 -9.26
CA GLN A 32 -6.67 -16.42 -7.80
C GLN A 32 -7.01 -15.00 -7.26
N PRO A 33 -8.24 -14.49 -7.49
CA PRO A 33 -8.62 -13.11 -7.13
C PRO A 33 -8.46 -12.76 -5.64
N ARG A 34 -8.38 -13.78 -4.77
CA ARG A 34 -8.05 -13.66 -3.35
C ARG A 34 -6.70 -12.95 -3.10
N LEU A 35 -5.75 -13.01 -4.04
CA LEU A 35 -4.50 -12.24 -3.96
C LEU A 35 -4.73 -10.74 -3.84
N THR A 36 -5.83 -10.22 -4.42
CA THR A 36 -6.15 -8.79 -4.32
C THR A 36 -6.28 -8.35 -2.86
N ALA A 37 -6.92 -9.17 -2.02
CA ALA A 37 -7.15 -8.82 -0.63
C ALA A 37 -5.84 -8.72 0.15
N TYR A 38 -4.93 -9.67 -0.07
CA TYR A 38 -3.61 -9.66 0.55
C TYR A 38 -2.73 -8.51 0.04
N ALA A 39 -2.76 -8.23 -1.27
CA ALA A 39 -2.04 -7.09 -1.85
C ALA A 39 -2.55 -5.76 -1.29
N ALA A 40 -3.87 -5.61 -1.17
CA ALA A 40 -4.50 -4.43 -0.59
C ALA A 40 -4.16 -4.27 0.90
N ALA A 41 -4.14 -5.35 1.68
CA ALA A 41 -3.74 -5.30 3.08
C ALA A 41 -2.26 -4.91 3.25
N GLY A 42 -1.37 -5.47 2.42
CA GLY A 42 0.06 -5.10 2.41
C GLY A 42 0.27 -3.63 2.02
N LEU A 43 -0.43 -3.16 0.99
CA LEU A 43 -0.36 -1.75 0.57
C LEU A 43 -0.89 -0.81 1.65
N ALA A 44 -2.00 -1.16 2.31
CA ALA A 44 -2.51 -0.39 3.45
C ALA A 44 -1.49 -0.29 4.59
N LEU A 45 -0.80 -1.39 4.91
CA LEU A 45 0.25 -1.40 5.92
C LEU A 45 1.42 -0.48 5.56
N VAL A 46 1.88 -0.48 4.31
CA VAL A 46 2.92 0.43 3.82
C VAL A 46 2.48 1.89 3.98
N MET A 47 1.24 2.21 3.62
CA MET A 47 0.70 3.58 3.75
C MET A 47 0.60 4.04 5.21
N ILE A 48 0.26 3.15 6.15
CA ILE A 48 0.27 3.45 7.59
C ILE A 48 1.68 3.83 8.04
N PHE A 49 2.68 3.01 7.71
CA PHE A 49 4.07 3.31 8.08
C PHE A 49 4.58 4.59 7.42
N ALA A 50 4.23 4.84 6.16
CA ALA A 50 4.58 6.06 5.46
C ALA A 50 3.91 7.30 6.08
N ALA A 51 2.65 7.20 6.51
CA ALA A 51 1.97 8.27 7.23
C ALA A 51 2.65 8.57 8.57
N ILE A 52 2.97 7.54 9.37
CA ILE A 52 3.71 7.70 10.63
C ILE A 52 5.07 8.37 10.37
N PHE A 53 5.79 7.94 9.34
CA PHE A 53 7.08 8.53 8.95
C PHE A 53 6.95 10.03 8.62
N HIS A 54 5.97 10.44 7.82
CA HIS A 54 5.79 11.86 7.50
C HIS A 54 5.31 12.69 8.69
N VAL A 55 4.44 12.15 9.56
CA VAL A 55 3.99 12.83 10.79
C VAL A 55 5.17 13.08 11.73
N THR A 56 6.02 12.08 11.97
CA THR A 56 7.19 12.21 12.85
C THR A 56 8.22 13.23 12.33
N ARG A 57 8.21 13.54 11.03
CA ARG A 57 9.07 14.56 10.41
C ARG A 57 8.39 15.91 10.20
N GLY A 58 7.11 16.05 10.55
CA GLY A 58 6.33 17.27 10.31
C GLY A 58 6.05 17.56 8.83
N GLU A 59 6.23 16.57 7.94
CA GLU A 59 6.07 16.70 6.49
C GLU A 59 4.60 16.47 6.07
N PHE A 60 3.68 17.30 6.56
CA PHE A 60 2.23 17.11 6.37
C PHE A 60 1.77 17.20 4.90
N GLY A 61 2.53 17.88 4.04
CA GLY A 61 2.20 18.01 2.61
C GLY A 61 2.12 16.67 1.86
N ASN A 62 2.87 15.66 2.30
CA ASN A 62 2.90 14.34 1.65
C ASN A 62 1.90 13.34 2.23
N ILE A 63 1.20 13.69 3.33
CA ILE A 63 0.28 12.76 4.00
C ILE A 63 -1.03 12.59 3.23
N GLY A 64 -1.46 13.61 2.47
CA GLY A 64 -2.74 13.57 1.76
C GLY A 64 -2.87 12.38 0.81
N LEU A 65 -1.84 12.13 -0.02
CA LEU A 65 -1.85 11.01 -0.95
C LEU A 65 -1.83 9.66 -0.21
N ASN A 66 -0.98 9.51 0.82
CA ASN A 66 -0.94 8.29 1.62
C ASN A 66 -2.29 7.99 2.26
N ALA A 67 -2.99 9.00 2.78
CA ALA A 67 -4.30 8.84 3.39
C ALA A 67 -5.33 8.34 2.36
N VAL A 68 -5.35 8.92 1.15
CA VAL A 68 -6.26 8.48 0.08
C VAL A 68 -5.97 7.03 -0.33
N VAL A 69 -4.71 6.68 -0.57
CA VAL A 69 -4.32 5.33 -0.97
C VAL A 69 -4.62 4.34 0.16
N LEU A 70 -4.37 4.71 1.42
CA LEU A 70 -4.71 3.90 2.58
C LEU A 70 -6.20 3.58 2.65
N VAL A 71 -7.06 4.59 2.50
CA VAL A 71 -8.51 4.42 2.54
C VAL A 71 -8.98 3.49 1.41
N LEU A 72 -8.48 3.68 0.19
CA LEU A 72 -8.82 2.82 -0.94
C LEU A 72 -8.33 1.39 -0.74
N ALA A 73 -7.09 1.21 -0.29
CA ALA A 73 -6.51 -0.10 -0.04
C ALA A 73 -7.26 -0.84 1.09
N ALA A 74 -7.56 -0.16 2.20
CA ALA A 74 -8.35 -0.72 3.29
C ALA A 74 -9.76 -1.14 2.82
N PHE A 75 -10.42 -0.31 2.01
CA PHE A 75 -11.73 -0.64 1.45
C PHE A 75 -11.68 -1.88 0.54
N VAL A 76 -10.66 -1.99 -0.32
CA VAL A 76 -10.48 -3.15 -1.20
C VAL A 76 -10.16 -4.40 -0.39
N ALA A 77 -9.29 -4.30 0.61
CA ALA A 77 -8.94 -5.41 1.49
C ALA A 77 -10.19 -5.93 2.23
N TRP A 78 -11.02 -5.03 2.76
CA TRP A 78 -12.24 -5.39 3.45
C TRP A 78 -13.26 -6.08 2.52
N LYS A 79 -13.55 -5.48 1.35
CA LYS A 79 -14.55 -6.02 0.42
C LYS A 79 -14.14 -7.35 -0.19
N ARG A 80 -12.85 -7.54 -0.47
CA ARG A 80 -12.33 -8.75 -1.13
C ARG A 80 -11.77 -9.78 -0.15
N TRP A 81 -11.90 -9.55 1.15
CA TRP A 81 -11.40 -10.47 2.16
C TRP A 81 -11.97 -11.88 1.92
N PRO A 82 -11.15 -12.93 1.89
CA PRO A 82 -11.65 -14.29 1.76
C PRO A 82 -12.50 -14.59 3.00
N ALA A 83 -13.81 -14.77 2.83
CA ALA A 83 -14.61 -15.45 3.83
C ALA A 83 -14.07 -16.89 3.94
N ALA A 84 -13.74 -17.30 5.17
CA ALA A 84 -13.23 -18.63 5.49
C ALA A 84 -14.27 -19.71 5.18
#